data_AF-A0A7C3P3P3-F1
#
_entry.id   AF-A0A7C3P3P3-F1
#
_cell.length_a   1.000
_cell.length_b   1.000
_cell.length_c   1.000
_cell.angle_alpha   90.00
_cell.angle_beta   90.00
_cell.angle_gamma   90.00
#
_symmetry.space_group_name_H-M   'P 1'
#
loop_
_entity.id
_entity.type
_entity.pdbx_description
1 polymer ?
#
loop_
_entity_poly.entity_id
_entity_poly.type
_entity_poly.pdbx_seq_one_letter_code
_entity_poly.pdbx_strand_id
1 'polypeptide(L)'
;MCLNSEKPHYHGHRKRLRDRFKKAGLASFQDYEAVELLLTLAIPRKDVKIPAKEAIKRFGSFRGVLDAPIEELRKIPGIGEVAPLAIRFI
;
A
#
# COMPACT_ATOMS: atom_id res chain seq x y z
N MET A 1 25.70 -0.26 25.76
CA MET A 1 25.08 -0.40 24.43
C MET A 1 23.57 -0.42 24.62
N CYS A 2 22.90 0.72 24.49
CA CYS A 2 21.45 0.79 24.73
C CYS A 2 20.71 0.34 23.46
N LEU A 3 19.95 -0.74 23.58
CA LEU A 3 19.03 -1.25 22.57
C LEU A 3 17.90 -0.21 22.38
N ASN A 4 17.97 0.57 21.30
CA ASN A 4 16.86 1.45 20.93
C ASN A 4 15.73 0.61 20.35
N SER A 5 14.69 0.45 21.15
CA SER A 5 13.42 -0.19 20.81
C SER A 5 12.73 0.58 19.67
N GLU A 6 12.70 -0.01 18.48
CA GLU A 6 11.90 0.48 17.34
C GLU A 6 10.40 0.36 17.68
N LYS A 7 9.81 1.46 18.15
CA LYS A 7 8.36 1.55 18.35
C LYS A 7 7.64 1.32 17.02
N PRO A 8 6.53 0.54 16.97
CA PRO A 8 5.81 0.28 15.73
C PRO A 8 5.22 1.58 15.14
N HIS A 9 5.91 2.15 14.15
CA HIS A 9 5.62 3.43 13.50
C HIS A 9 4.34 3.44 12.63
N TYR A 10 3.59 2.33 12.58
CA TYR A 10 2.52 2.06 11.62
C TYR A 10 1.33 3.03 11.73
N HIS A 11 0.89 3.38 12.94
CA HIS A 11 -0.31 4.21 13.13
C HIS A 11 -0.10 5.66 12.68
N GLY A 12 1.05 6.24 13.05
CA GLY A 12 1.41 7.60 12.62
C GLY A 12 1.63 7.68 11.11
N HIS A 13 2.19 6.63 10.50
CA HIS A 13 2.44 6.61 9.06
C HIS A 13 1.13 6.65 8.25
N ARG A 14 0.15 5.79 8.57
CA ARG A 14 -1.16 5.77 7.89
C ARG A 14 -1.89 7.11 7.98
N LYS A 15 -1.84 7.76 9.14
CA LYS A 15 -2.44 9.09 9.31
C LYS A 15 -1.77 10.10 8.39
N ARG A 16 -0.43 10.15 8.38
CA ARG A 16 0.33 11.06 7.50
C ARG A 16 0.07 10.81 6.01
N LEU A 17 -0.02 9.54 5.60
CA LEU A 17 -0.39 9.15 4.23
C LEU A 17 -1.75 9.71 3.84
N ARG A 18 -2.79 9.48 4.66
CA ARG A 18 -4.14 10.00 4.39
C ARG A 18 -4.19 11.53 4.40
N ASP A 19 -3.51 12.16 5.35
CA ASP A 19 -3.47 13.63 5.46
C ASP A 19 -2.77 14.26 4.25
N ARG A 20 -1.67 13.66 3.77
CA ARG A 20 -0.99 14.10 2.54
C ARG A 20 -1.89 13.99 1.33
N PHE A 21 -2.59 12.86 1.17
CA PHE A 21 -3.52 12.64 0.06
C PHE A 21 -4.65 13.69 0.05
N LYS A 22 -5.24 13.96 1.22
CA LYS A 22 -6.27 15.02 1.35
C LYS A 22 -5.76 16.40 0.95
N LYS A 23 -4.49 16.71 1.24
CA LYS A 23 -3.91 18.04 0.99
C LYS A 23 -3.43 18.24 -0.44
N ALA A 24 -2.78 17.24 -1.02
CA ALA A 24 -2.02 17.39 -2.27
C ALA A 24 -2.38 16.35 -3.35
N GLY A 25 -3.32 15.44 -3.07
CA GLY A 25 -3.76 14.42 -4.01
C GLY A 25 -2.68 13.40 -4.37
N LEU A 26 -2.98 12.58 -5.37
CA LEU A 26 -2.13 11.46 -5.80
C LEU A 26 -0.77 11.90 -6.36
N ALA A 27 -0.70 13.08 -7.00
CA ALA A 27 0.54 13.59 -7.59
C ALA A 27 1.68 13.83 -6.59
N SER A 28 1.37 13.88 -5.28
CA SER A 28 2.35 14.02 -4.20
C SER A 28 2.95 12.70 -3.70
N PHE A 29 2.57 11.58 -4.32
CA PHE A 29 2.95 10.22 -3.89
C PHE A 29 3.95 9.62 -4.86
N GLN A 30 4.92 8.88 -4.30
CA GLN A 30 5.62 7.86 -5.08
C GLN A 30 4.67 6.69 -5.38
N ASP A 31 4.91 5.98 -6.47
CA ASP A 31 4.06 4.86 -6.91
C ASP A 31 3.76 3.85 -5.79
N TYR A 32 4.77 3.45 -5.01
CA TYR A 32 4.57 2.52 -3.90
C TYR A 32 3.76 3.12 -2.75
N GLU A 33 3.85 4.44 -2.49
CA GLU A 33 3.06 5.11 -1.46
C GLU A 33 1.58 5.17 -1.89
N ALA A 34 1.31 5.36 -3.18
CA ALA A 34 -0.05 5.32 -3.74
C ALA A 34 -0.68 3.92 -3.57
N VAL A 35 0.07 2.86 -3.90
CA VAL A 35 -0.35 1.47 -3.64
C VAL A 35 -0.53 1.23 -2.14
N GLU A 36 0.38 1.72 -1.29
CA GLU A 36 0.29 1.56 0.15
C GLU A 36 -0.98 2.22 0.72
N LEU A 37 -1.35 3.41 0.22
CA LEU A 37 -2.60 4.06 0.59
C LEU A 37 -3.81 3.23 0.18
N LEU A 38 -3.85 2.75 -1.06
CA LEU A 38 -4.93 1.93 -1.58
C LEU A 38 -5.10 0.65 -0.74
N LEU A 39 -4.01 -0.09 -0.50
CA LEU A 39 -4.03 -1.29 0.34
C LEU A 39 -4.38 -0.95 1.79
N THR A 40 -4.02 0.23 2.30
CA THR A 40 -4.40 0.66 3.65
C THR A 40 -5.91 0.82 3.79
N LEU A 41 -6.59 1.26 2.72
CA LEU A 41 -8.05 1.40 2.68
C LEU A 41 -8.74 0.04 2.57
N ALA A 42 -8.18 -0.89 1.78
CA ALA A 42 -8.75 -2.21 1.57
C ALA A 42 -8.44 -3.21 2.70
N ILE A 43 -7.30 -3.05 3.39
CA ILE A 43 -6.79 -3.99 4.40
C ILE A 43 -6.63 -3.25 5.73
N PRO A 44 -7.70 -3.16 6.54
CA PRO A 44 -7.64 -2.45 7.81
C PRO A 44 -6.76 -3.17 8.83
N ARG A 45 -6.03 -2.39 9.64
CA ARG A 45 -5.24 -2.85 10.80
C ARG A 45 -4.08 -3.83 10.53
N LYS A 46 -3.61 -3.98 9.29
CA LYS A 46 -2.42 -4.79 8.94
C LYS A 46 -1.36 -3.96 8.25
N ASP A 47 -0.08 -4.10 8.55
CA ASP A 47 0.98 -3.43 7.78
C ASP A 47 0.94 -3.85 6.31
N VAL A 48 0.83 -2.86 5.41
CA VAL A 48 0.72 -3.07 3.96
C VAL A 48 1.88 -2.46 3.19
N LYS A 49 2.88 -1.91 3.88
CA LYS A 49 4.05 -1.33 3.22
C LYS A 49 4.84 -2.36 2.42
N ILE A 50 5.04 -3.55 3.01
CA ILE A 50 5.72 -4.68 2.37
C ILE A 50 4.96 -5.13 1.10
N PRO A 51 3.66 -5.49 1.16
CA PRO A 51 2.94 -5.90 -0.04
C PRO A 51 2.82 -4.78 -1.09
N ALA A 52 2.74 -3.51 -0.70
CA ALA A 52 2.74 -2.41 -1.66
C ALA A 52 4.05 -2.32 -2.44
N LYS A 53 5.19 -2.43 -1.75
CA LYS A 53 6.51 -2.46 -2.39
C LYS A 53 6.69 -3.69 -3.27
N GLU A 54 6.23 -4.85 -2.83
CA GLU A 54 6.29 -6.08 -3.63
C GLU A 54 5.43 -5.98 -4.90
N ALA A 55 4.24 -5.37 -4.80
CA ALA A 55 3.39 -5.10 -5.96
C ALA A 55 4.09 -4.19 -6.97
N ILE A 56 4.71 -3.09 -6.52
CA ILE A 56 5.50 -2.23 -7.41
C ILE A 56 6.68 -2.97 -8.01
N LYS A 57 7.41 -3.77 -7.23
CA LYS A 57 8.54 -4.56 -7.74
C LYS A 57 8.10 -5.54 -8.83
N ARG A 58 6.91 -6.12 -8.68
CA ARG A 58 6.37 -7.13 -9.61
C ARG A 58 5.73 -6.53 -10.86
N PHE A 59 5.03 -5.40 -10.72
CA PHE A 59 4.22 -4.80 -11.78
C PHE A 59 4.77 -3.46 -12.30
N GLY A 60 5.89 -2.99 -11.76
CA GLY A 60 6.73 -1.90 -12.27
C GLY A 60 6.29 -0.50 -11.85
N SER A 61 4.98 -0.21 -11.84
CA SER A 61 4.45 1.12 -11.54
C SER A 61 3.11 1.06 -10.84
N PHE A 62 2.62 2.20 -10.34
CA PHE A 62 1.27 2.30 -9.79
C PHE A 62 0.23 1.83 -10.81
N ARG A 63 0.33 2.28 -12.07
CA ARG A 63 -0.56 1.84 -13.15
C ARG A 63 -0.43 0.33 -13.43
N GLY A 64 0.79 -0.20 -13.43
CA GLY A 64 1.00 -1.63 -13.59
C GLY A 64 0.29 -2.47 -12.51
N VAL A 65 0.21 -1.96 -11.27
CA VAL A 65 -0.56 -2.61 -10.19
C VAL A 65 -2.06 -2.54 -10.44
N LEU A 66 -2.60 -1.43 -10.96
CA LEU A 66 -4.02 -1.32 -11.30
C LEU A 66 -4.42 -2.27 -12.44
N ASP A 67 -3.54 -2.45 -13.42
CA ASP A 67 -3.79 -3.30 -14.58
C ASP A 67 -3.56 -4.81 -14.27
N ALA A 68 -2.79 -5.12 -13.22
CA ALA A 68 -2.36 -6.48 -12.86
C ALA A 68 -3.54 -7.48 -12.68
N PRO A 69 -3.45 -8.72 -13.23
CA PRO A 69 -4.46 -9.75 -13.01
C PRO A 69 -4.73 -10.01 -11.52
N ILE A 70 -6.01 -10.19 -11.15
CA ILE A 70 -6.40 -10.42 -9.74
C ILE A 70 -5.63 -11.61 -9.15
N GLU A 71 -5.51 -12.70 -9.89
CA GLU A 71 -4.80 -13.90 -9.44
C GLU A 71 -3.31 -13.64 -9.20
N GLU A 72 -2.69 -12.71 -9.92
CA GLU A 72 -1.30 -12.33 -9.70
C GLU A 72 -1.13 -11.42 -8.48
N LEU A 73 -2.09 -10.52 -8.22
CA LEU A 73 -2.12 -9.70 -7.01
C LEU A 73 -2.26 -10.57 -5.76
N ARG A 74 -3.13 -11.60 -5.79
CA ARG A 74 -3.34 -12.53 -4.67
C ARG A 74 -2.12 -13.38 -4.31
N LYS A 75 -1.18 -13.55 -5.24
CA LYS A 75 0.10 -14.25 -4.97
C LYS A 75 1.03 -13.44 -4.07
N ILE A 76 0.79 -12.15 -3.85
CA ILE A 76 1.61 -11.32 -2.95
C ILE A 76 1.17 -11.58 -1.51
N PRO A 77 2.09 -12.03 -0.62
CA PRO A 77 1.77 -12.23 0.79
C PRO A 77 1.21 -10.97 1.43
N GLY A 78 0.05 -11.11 2.08
CA GLY A 78 -0.66 -9.99 2.70
C GLY A 78 -1.75 -9.36 1.83
N ILE A 79 -1.85 -9.71 0.54
CA ILE A 79 -2.97 -9.32 -0.33
C ILE A 79 -4.04 -10.42 -0.29
N GLY A 80 -5.15 -10.15 0.41
CA GLY A 80 -6.32 -11.04 0.49
C GLY A 80 -7.31 -10.82 -0.64
N GLU A 81 -8.56 -11.28 -0.48
CA GLU A 81 -9.57 -11.24 -1.54
C GLU A 81 -10.13 -9.83 -1.81
N VAL A 82 -10.20 -8.98 -0.77
CA VAL A 82 -10.81 -7.65 -0.86
C VAL A 82 -9.91 -6.65 -1.59
N ALA A 83 -8.59 -6.73 -1.40
CA ALA A 83 -7.67 -5.75 -1.96
C ALA A 83 -7.62 -5.72 -3.49
N PRO A 84 -7.54 -6.86 -4.21
CA PRO A 84 -7.64 -6.87 -5.67
C PRO A 84 -8.98 -6.32 -6.19
N LEU A 85 -10.10 -6.58 -5.50
CA LEU A 85 -11.40 -6.01 -5.88
C LEU A 85 -11.39 -4.49 -5.73
N ALA A 86 -10.82 -3.96 -4.65
CA ALA A 86 -10.66 -2.53 -4.44
C ALA A 86 -9.76 -1.89 -5.51
N ILE A 87 -8.69 -2.58 -5.91
CA ILE A 87 -7.80 -2.14 -7.01
C ILE A 87 -8.57 -2.04 -8.33
N ARG A 88 -9.41 -3.04 -8.65
CA ARG A 88 -10.19 -3.07 -9.89
C ARG A 88 -11.35 -2.09 -9.97
N PHE A 89 -11.80 -1.58 -8.82
CA PHE A 89 -12.88 -0.61 -8.76
C PHE A 89 -12.44 0.81 -9.19
N ILE A 90 -11.14 1.11 -9.04
CA ILE A 90 -10.53 2.40 -9.37
C ILE A 90 -10.16 2.44 -10.86
#